data_AF-A0A2U0SEU6-F1
#
_entry.id   AF-A0A2U0SEU6-F1
#
_cell.length_a   1.000
_cell.length_b   1.000
_cell.length_c   1.000
_cell.angle_alpha   90.00
_cell.angle_beta   90.00
_cell.angle_gamma   90.00
#
_symmetry.space_group_name_H-M   'P 1'
#
loop_
_entity.id
_entity.type
_entity.pdbx_description
1 polymer ?
#
loop_
_entity_poly.entity_id
_entity_poly.type
_entity_poly.pdbx_seq_one_letter_code
_entity_poly.pdbx_strand_id
1 'polypeptide(L)'
;MRNAPYADWMKIGIDSWMLGWEASTVIGLRMAKLAAGGPGASAEAQRMVAEKMQAAWELQVAAATGRLGSTPQAQASKALRHYRRKVRANAKRLG
;
A
#
# COMPACT_ATOMS: atom_id res chain seq x y z
N MET A 1 -11.96 -24.64 10.69
CA MET A 1 -12.20 -23.32 11.29
C MET A 1 -11.01 -22.99 12.22
N ARG A 2 -10.15 -22.03 11.87
CA ARG A 2 -9.10 -21.53 12.79
C ARG A 2 -9.60 -20.23 13.41
N ASN A 3 -10.28 -20.33 14.55
CA ASN A 3 -10.78 -19.18 15.30
C ASN A 3 -9.78 -18.83 16.40
N ALA A 4 -8.71 -18.12 16.05
CA ALA A 4 -7.86 -17.45 17.02
C ALA A 4 -7.77 -15.98 16.64
N PRO A 5 -8.76 -15.14 17.01
CA PRO A 5 -8.80 -13.73 16.64
C PRO A 5 -7.52 -12.99 17.01
N TYR A 6 -6.84 -13.42 18.09
CA TYR A 6 -5.54 -12.91 18.49
C TYR A 6 -4.43 -13.18 17.45
N ALA A 7 -4.38 -14.38 16.86
CA ALA A 7 -3.38 -14.72 15.84
C ALA A 7 -3.58 -13.92 14.55
N ASP A 8 -4.83 -13.64 14.17
CA ASP A 8 -5.15 -12.81 13.01
C ASP A 8 -4.72 -11.35 13.22
N TRP A 9 -4.98 -10.79 14.40
CA TRP A 9 -4.53 -9.44 14.74
C TRP A 9 -3.01 -9.32 14.84
N MET A 10 -2.33 -10.32 15.40
CA MET A 10 -0.86 -10.37 15.39
C MET A 10 -0.30 -10.36 13.98
N LYS A 11 -0.89 -11.16 13.07
CA LYS A 11 -0.50 -11.15 11.66
C LYS A 11 -0.74 -9.80 11.00
N ILE A 12 -1.89 -9.17 11.23
CA ILE A 12 -2.22 -7.83 10.75
C ILE A 12 -1.20 -6.81 11.26
N GLY A 13 -0.80 -6.91 12.53
CA GLY A 13 0.25 -6.07 13.12
C GLY A 13 1.58 -6.21 12.37
N ILE A 14 2.08 -7.43 12.22
CA ILE A 14 3.33 -7.70 11.47
C ILE A 14 3.22 -7.19 10.03
N ASP A 15 2.10 -7.44 9.35
CA ASP A 15 1.88 -6.97 7.99
C ASP A 15 1.89 -5.43 7.90
N SER A 16 1.35 -4.75 8.90
CA SER A 16 1.34 -3.29 9.00
C SER A 16 2.75 -2.74 9.23
N TRP A 17 3.53 -3.37 10.11
CA TRP A 17 4.93 -3.02 10.34
C TRP A 17 5.77 -3.17 9.08
N MET A 18 5.64 -4.30 8.37
CA MET A 18 6.34 -4.49 7.12
C MET A 18 5.90 -3.50 6.03
N LEU A 19 4.60 -3.17 5.96
CA LEU A 19 4.10 -2.13 5.05
C LEU A 19 4.76 -0.78 5.37
N GLY A 20 4.87 -0.43 6.66
CA GLY A 20 5.54 0.80 7.11
C GLY A 20 7.00 0.85 6.64
N TRP A 21 7.75 -0.24 6.80
CA TRP A 21 9.11 -0.35 6.28
C TRP A 21 9.17 -0.19 4.76
N GLU A 22 8.37 -0.95 4.02
CA GLU A 22 8.29 -0.89 2.55
C GLU A 22 7.94 0.54 2.07
N ALA A 23 7.03 1.22 2.77
CA ALA A 23 6.61 2.59 2.46
C ALA A 23 7.74 3.60 2.72
N SER A 24 8.46 3.48 3.83
CA SER A 24 9.61 4.34 4.16
C SER A 24 10.70 4.25 3.08
N THR A 25 11.00 3.04 2.57
CA THR A 25 11.95 2.87 1.46
C THR A 25 11.48 3.61 0.20
N VAL A 26 10.20 3.46 -0.19
CA VAL A 26 9.63 4.15 -1.35
C VAL A 26 9.67 5.66 -1.19
N ILE A 27 9.39 6.18 0.01
CA ILE A 27 9.48 7.60 0.32
C ILE A 27 10.91 8.10 0.14
N GLY A 28 11.90 7.38 0.66
CA GLY A 28 13.32 7.70 0.46
C GLY A 28 13.72 7.78 -1.01
N LEU A 29 13.35 6.78 -1.81
CA LEU A 29 13.64 6.74 -3.25
C LEU A 29 12.96 7.90 -4.00
N ARG A 30 11.72 8.24 -3.64
CA ARG A 30 10.99 9.38 -4.22
C ARG A 30 11.65 10.71 -3.87
N MET A 31 12.06 10.89 -2.61
CA MET A 31 12.78 12.09 -2.20
C MET A 31 14.08 12.23 -3.00
N ALA A 32 14.86 11.15 -3.16
CA ALA A 32 16.07 11.17 -3.98
C ALA A 32 15.79 11.56 -5.44
N LYS A 33 14.75 10.98 -6.06
CA LYS A 33 14.36 11.29 -7.44
C LYS A 33 13.86 12.73 -7.62
N LEU A 34 13.11 13.24 -6.65
CA LEU A 34 12.64 14.63 -6.66
C LEU A 34 13.80 15.60 -6.45
N ALA A 35 14.72 15.29 -5.54
CA ALA A 35 15.91 16.11 -5.27
C ALA A 35 16.86 16.16 -6.47
N ALA A 36 16.94 15.09 -7.27
CA ALA A 36 17.69 15.07 -8.53
C ALA A 36 17.13 16.06 -9.58
N GLY A 37 15.85 16.44 -9.47
CA GLY A 37 15.22 17.43 -10.33
C GLY A 37 14.98 16.97 -11.77
N GLY A 38 14.77 17.95 -12.66
CA GLY A 38 14.55 17.74 -14.09
C GLY A 38 13.18 17.13 -14.47
N PRO A 39 12.98 16.78 -15.76
CA PRO A 39 11.71 16.25 -16.25
C PRO A 39 11.26 14.95 -15.55
N GLY A 40 12.23 14.13 -15.11
CA GLY A 40 11.98 12.89 -14.39
C GLY A 40 11.35 13.10 -13.00
N ALA A 41 11.65 14.20 -12.32
CA ALA A 41 11.06 14.56 -11.03
C ALA A 41 9.59 14.99 -11.17
N SER A 42 9.27 15.81 -12.18
CA SER A 42 7.88 16.22 -12.46
C SER A 42 7.00 15.03 -12.85
N ALA A 43 7.51 14.16 -13.73
CA ALA A 43 6.82 12.92 -14.11
C ALA A 43 6.60 11.99 -12.91
N GLU A 44 7.57 11.91 -11.99
CA GLU A 44 7.40 11.17 -10.74
C GLU A 44 6.31 11.78 -9.86
N ALA A 45 6.30 13.10 -9.68
CA ALA A 45 5.29 13.80 -8.88
C ALA A 45 3.86 13.56 -9.39
N GLN A 46 3.65 13.67 -10.70
CA GLN A 46 2.36 13.39 -11.32
C GLN A 46 1.93 11.92 -11.12
N ARG A 47 2.87 10.99 -11.33
CA ARG A 47 2.62 9.56 -11.12
C ARG A 47 2.26 9.24 -9.67
N MET A 48 2.93 9.88 -8.70
CA MET A 48 2.61 9.70 -7.28
C MET A 48 1.17 10.07 -6.92
N VAL A 49 0.58 11.04 -7.62
CA VAL A 49 -0.82 11.43 -7.40
C VAL A 49 -1.76 10.39 -8.02
N ALA A 50 -1.50 10.03 -9.28
CA ALA A 50 -2.29 9.02 -10.00
C ALA A 50 -2.33 7.68 -9.23
N GLU A 51 -1.20 7.24 -8.69
CA GLU A 51 -1.12 6.01 -7.90
C GLU A 51 -1.93 6.07 -6.60
N LYS A 52 -1.93 7.21 -5.90
CA LYS A 52 -2.75 7.40 -4.69
C LYS A 52 -4.23 7.34 -5.02
N MET A 53 -4.64 8.03 -6.08
CA MET A 53 -6.02 8.04 -6.56
C MET A 53 -6.47 6.63 -6.98
N GLN A 54 -5.64 5.93 -7.75
CA GLN A 54 -5.92 4.57 -8.19
C GLN A 54 -6.03 3.60 -6.99
N ALA A 55 -5.11 3.67 -6.02
CA ALA A 55 -5.15 2.81 -4.86
C ALA A 55 -6.40 3.06 -4.00
N ALA A 56 -6.79 4.33 -3.81
CA ALA A 56 -8.00 4.71 -3.11
C ALA A 56 -9.27 4.24 -3.82
N TRP A 57 -9.33 4.40 -5.15
CA TRP A 57 -10.44 3.93 -5.97
C TRP A 57 -10.59 2.41 -5.91
N GLU A 58 -9.50 1.66 -6.08
CA GLU A 58 -9.50 0.20 -5.99
C GLU A 58 -10.03 -0.30 -4.63
N LEU A 59 -9.67 0.39 -3.54
CA LEU A 59 -10.15 0.05 -2.20
C LEU A 59 -11.62 0.41 -2.00
N GLN A 60 -12.07 1.57 -2.49
CA GLN A 60 -13.49 1.97 -2.44
C GLN A 60 -14.38 1.01 -3.23
N VAL A 61 -13.98 0.63 -4.45
CA VAL A 61 -14.68 -0.38 -5.23
C VAL A 61 -14.70 -1.71 -4.49
N ALA A 62 -13.58 -2.13 -3.90
CA ALA A 62 -13.53 -3.37 -3.12
C ALA A 62 -14.46 -3.33 -1.89
N ALA A 63 -14.61 -2.17 -1.25
CA ALA A 63 -15.56 -1.98 -0.15
C ALA A 63 -17.01 -2.04 -0.63
N ALA A 64 -17.35 -1.25 -1.67
CA ALA A 64 -18.70 -1.16 -2.22
C ALA A 64 -19.21 -2.50 -2.79
N THR A 65 -18.31 -3.32 -3.34
CA THR A 65 -18.65 -4.65 -3.89
C THR A 65 -18.56 -5.79 -2.86
N GLY A 66 -18.27 -5.49 -1.59
CA GLY A 66 -18.11 -6.49 -0.53
C GLY A 66 -16.86 -7.37 -0.67
N ARG A 67 -15.96 -7.08 -1.62
CA ARG A 67 -14.70 -7.83 -1.84
C ARG A 67 -13.76 -7.77 -0.65
N LEU A 68 -13.88 -6.78 0.24
CA LEU A 68 -13.13 -6.72 1.51
C LEU A 68 -13.58 -7.76 2.56
N GLY A 69 -14.73 -8.41 2.35
CA GLY A 69 -15.29 -9.38 3.29
C GLY A 69 -16.11 -8.74 4.41
N SER A 70 -16.75 -9.60 5.20
CA SER A 70 -17.78 -9.20 6.18
C SER A 70 -17.24 -8.98 7.60
N THR A 71 -15.97 -9.33 7.89
CA THR A 71 -15.38 -9.15 9.22
C THR A 71 -14.33 -8.04 9.23
N PRO A 72 -14.14 -7.31 10.34
CA PRO A 72 -13.10 -6.28 10.47
C PRO A 72 -11.69 -6.81 10.14
N GLN A 73 -11.36 -8.02 10.57
CA GLN A 73 -10.07 -8.66 10.31
C GLN A 73 -9.86 -8.94 8.82
N ALA A 74 -10.90 -9.43 8.13
CA ALA A 74 -10.83 -9.69 6.70
C ALA A 74 -10.64 -8.39 5.90
N GLN A 75 -11.37 -7.34 6.29
CA GLN A 75 -11.27 -6.02 5.66
C GLN A 75 -9.87 -5.43 5.86
N ALA A 76 -9.35 -5.44 7.09
CA ALA A 76 -8.01 -4.96 7.40
C ALA A 76 -6.92 -5.75 6.66
N SER A 77 -6.99 -7.09 6.67
CA SER A 77 -6.00 -7.92 6.00
C SER A 77 -5.99 -7.70 4.49
N LYS A 78 -7.15 -7.56 3.84
CA LYS A 78 -7.24 -7.30 2.40
C LYS A 78 -6.79 -5.89 2.03
N ALA A 79 -7.12 -4.88 2.84
CA ALA A 79 -6.62 -3.52 2.66
C ALA A 79 -5.09 -3.48 2.76
N LEU A 80 -4.50 -4.11 3.77
CA LEU A 80 -3.04 -4.21 3.92
C LEU A 80 -2.39 -4.92 2.73
N ARG A 81 -2.95 -6.06 2.29
CA ARG A 81 -2.44 -6.77 1.11
C ARG A 81 -2.45 -5.91 -0.14
N HIS A 82 -3.53 -5.15 -0.34
CA HIS A 82 -3.68 -4.24 -1.46
C HIS A 82 -2.59 -3.16 -1.45
N TYR A 83 -2.38 -2.47 -0.33
CA TYR A 83 -1.35 -1.44 -0.21
C TYR A 83 0.07 -2.00 -0.35
N ARG A 84 0.39 -3.11 0.33
CA ARG A 84 1.73 -3.73 0.25
C ARG A 84 2.11 -4.10 -1.18
N ARG A 85 1.18 -4.65 -1.96
CA ARG A 85 1.40 -4.96 -3.38
C ARG A 85 1.77 -3.70 -4.18
N LYS A 86 1.05 -2.58 -3.97
CA LYS A 86 1.31 -1.32 -4.66
C LYS A 86 2.63 -0.67 -4.22
N VAL A 87 2.96 -0.74 -2.94
CA VAL A 87 4.24 -0.20 -2.40
C VAL A 87 5.43 -1.01 -2.92
N ARG A 88 5.35 -2.34 -2.94
CA ARG A 88 6.41 -3.18 -3.52
C ARG A 88 6.63 -2.93 -5.02
N ALA A 89 5.54 -2.77 -5.77
CA ALA A 89 5.63 -2.40 -7.19
C ALA A 89 6.31 -1.03 -7.38
N ASN A 90 6.08 -0.09 -6.47
CA ASN A 90 6.77 1.20 -6.45
C ASN A 90 8.26 1.06 -6.14
N ALA A 91 8.61 0.31 -5.10
CA ALA A 91 10.01 0.08 -4.72
C ALA A 91 10.81 -0.52 -5.89
N LYS A 92 10.25 -1.55 -6.56
CA LYS A 92 10.86 -2.20 -7.73
C LYS A 92 11.04 -1.27 -8.94
N ARG A 93 10.23 -0.22 -9.06
CA ARG A 93 10.30 0.73 -10.18
C ARG A 93 11.33 1.83 -9.92
N LEU A 94 11.56 2.16 -8.65
CA LEU A 94 12.36 3.30 -8.23
C LEU A 94 13.82 2.94 -7.93
N GLY A 95 14.10 1.69 -7.57
CA GLY A 95 15.44 1.10 -7.58
C GLY A 95 15.62 0.18 -8.79
#